data_AF-A0A9D5QCD0-F1
#
_entry.id   AF-A0A9D5QCD0-F1
#
_cell.length_a   1.000
_cell.length_b   1.000
_cell.length_c   1.000
_cell.angle_alpha   90.00
_cell.angle_beta   90.00
_cell.angle_gamma   90.00
#
_symmetry.space_group_name_H-M   'P 1'
#
loop_
_entity.id
_entity.type
_entity.pdbx_description
1 polymer ?
#
loop_
_entity_poly.entity_id
_entity_poly.type
_entity_poly.pdbx_seq_one_letter_code
_entity_poly.pdbx_strand_id
1 'polypeptide(L)'
;MSDNDGITPHESIKAALESLQRARDALRRDPTAAATVGRLDKAVTFVELIAEDVPSSTEEQEGAAEPKGDAYTPIAIPVEELLEPISDNAPTGENARVTGEFNELLSFVVNRARQADFRPQYREAAKKATKLLRERGKDLGVAVRLIEAGIDSHGFAAVADGLLLINGLLSRFWEGVFPEAEDNDCEARANELSKLEELVIPRLRAKYGEAHEYAPGFRDRQTAEREHSIFAAMISALDELDRFTYEKFDDQAPNLGELRKALEIYQRRVQAEYQVYLDQDNAAKSAAAAEKENMLSAALQEEQARAEEVARQKEYQERLQSMPKIPVEPQSVDDACSRLDTVAWYLVEAAPSDPLGYLVNRARRWFSPAFKGEDGCLSPEKRMEVAQLVSGKKWKDVLRKSESAFVSGGHKWLDLQRFAVEAARRQGLNYAGVADAICDATSSFLKKKENVPDEQLPDLTPAASPETKEWLLGIKSARLEPNQDAPVASGTDSFTQEVNRAREVANKGDLSGAVRILDEQARKAGSGRERFIWRLHIAELCVDYNLARIAIPGIEELVRTVDGEELAEWEDRQLLSRVYRVGHQGYLKLYGPQKAPADKVDFFHDRICLYDPEFFVPKKK
;
A
#
# COMPACT_ATOMS: atom_id res chain seq x y z
N MET A 1 11.46 15.31 31.53
CA MET A 1 12.64 15.10 30.66
C MET A 1 13.51 14.09 31.36
N SER A 2 13.40 12.83 30.95
CA SER A 2 14.38 11.78 31.26
C SER A 2 14.37 10.87 30.05
N ASP A 3 15.54 10.80 29.43
CA ASP A 3 15.89 10.23 28.15
C ASP A 3 15.31 8.83 27.92
N ASN A 4 14.65 8.66 26.78
CA ASN A 4 14.31 7.37 26.20
C ASN A 4 15.03 7.32 24.85
N ASP A 5 16.35 7.12 24.90
CA ASP A 5 17.16 6.84 23.72
C ASP A 5 16.75 5.48 23.16
N GLY A 6 15.98 5.50 22.07
CA GLY A 6 15.64 4.31 21.33
C GLY A 6 16.89 3.74 20.68
N ILE A 7 17.21 2.49 21.02
CA ILE A 7 18.29 1.71 20.39
C ILE A 7 18.08 1.76 18.88
N THR A 8 19.10 2.23 18.16
CA THR A 8 19.02 2.32 16.70
C THR A 8 18.93 0.91 16.08
N PRO A 9 18.33 0.74 14.89
CA PRO A 9 18.30 -0.55 14.19
C PRO A 9 19.71 -1.16 14.02
N HIS A 10 20.73 -0.32 13.80
CA HIS A 10 22.13 -0.72 13.68
C HIS A 10 22.70 -1.28 15.00
N GLU A 11 22.43 -0.64 16.14
CA GLU A 11 22.84 -1.16 17.46
C GLU A 11 22.12 -2.47 17.82
N SER A 12 20.87 -2.62 17.42
CA SER A 12 20.10 -3.86 17.60
C SER A 12 20.68 -5.01 16.78
N ILE A 13 21.06 -4.76 15.51
CA ILE A 13 21.70 -5.74 14.62
C ILE A 13 23.07 -6.14 15.17
N LYS A 14 23.88 -5.18 15.63
CA LYS A 14 25.19 -5.44 16.25
C LYS A 14 25.07 -6.27 17.52
N ALA A 15 24.14 -5.94 18.41
CA ALA A 15 23.89 -6.69 19.64
C ALA A 15 23.39 -8.12 19.37
N ALA A 16 22.56 -8.30 18.33
CA ALA A 16 22.10 -9.62 17.88
C ALA A 16 23.26 -10.46 17.31
N LEU A 17 24.13 -9.87 16.49
CA LEU A 17 25.32 -10.51 15.94
C LEU A 17 26.27 -10.99 17.05
N GLU A 18 26.59 -10.12 18.01
CA GLU A 18 27.46 -10.45 19.14
C GLU A 18 26.86 -11.55 20.03
N SER A 19 25.54 -11.61 20.15
CA SER A 19 24.84 -12.64 20.93
C SER A 19 24.86 -13.99 20.20
N LEU A 20 24.65 -14.00 18.89
CA LEU A 20 24.73 -15.20 18.05
C LEU A 20 26.14 -15.76 17.97
N GLN A 21 27.16 -14.90 17.85
CA GLN A 21 28.56 -15.31 17.84
C GLN A 21 28.97 -15.90 19.21
N ARG A 22 28.53 -15.31 20.33
CA ARG A 22 28.74 -15.88 21.68
C ARG A 22 28.07 -17.24 21.84
N ALA A 23 26.84 -17.41 21.36
CA ALA A 23 26.13 -18.68 21.41
C ALA A 23 26.83 -19.76 20.56
N ARG A 24 27.30 -19.40 19.36
CA ARG A 24 28.09 -20.28 18.48
C ARG A 24 29.36 -20.75 19.16
N ASP A 25 30.12 -19.84 19.77
CA ASP A 25 31.42 -20.16 20.37
C ASP A 25 31.27 -21.01 21.65
N ALA A 26 30.17 -20.84 22.37
CA ALA A 26 29.81 -21.70 23.50
C ALA A 26 29.49 -23.14 23.06
N LEU A 27 28.73 -23.30 21.96
CA LEU A 27 28.27 -24.59 21.46
C LEU A 27 29.32 -25.36 20.64
N ARG A 28 30.34 -24.68 20.08
CA ARG A 28 31.47 -25.32 19.39
C ARG A 28 32.30 -26.27 20.27
N ARG A 29 32.18 -26.15 21.60
CA ARG A 29 32.88 -27.02 22.56
C ARG A 29 32.15 -28.33 22.83
N ASP A 30 30.91 -28.48 22.36
CA ASP A 30 30.09 -29.68 22.55
C ASP A 30 29.96 -30.48 21.23
N PRO A 31 30.55 -31.70 21.13
CA PRO A 31 30.49 -32.53 19.93
C PRO A 31 29.08 -33.04 19.60
N THR A 32 28.13 -32.98 20.53
CA THR A 32 26.72 -33.36 20.29
C THR A 32 25.88 -32.25 19.65
N ALA A 33 26.39 -31.01 19.63
CA ALA A 33 25.68 -29.82 19.17
C ALA A 33 25.95 -29.45 17.69
N ALA A 34 26.61 -30.31 16.91
CA ALA A 34 27.05 -30.02 15.54
C ALA A 34 25.93 -29.51 14.60
N ALA A 35 24.71 -30.07 14.73
CA ALA A 35 23.55 -29.63 13.94
C ALA A 35 23.08 -28.22 14.34
N THR A 36 23.18 -27.86 15.63
CA THR A 36 22.80 -26.56 16.17
C THR A 36 23.85 -25.50 15.81
N VAL A 37 25.14 -25.84 15.86
CA VAL A 37 26.24 -24.98 15.40
C VAL A 37 26.09 -24.65 13.91
N GLY A 38 25.73 -25.62 13.07
CA GLY A 38 25.48 -25.37 11.64
C GLY A 38 24.28 -24.46 11.36
N ARG A 39 23.27 -24.40 12.25
CA ARG A 39 22.17 -23.43 12.17
C ARG A 39 22.59 -22.04 12.61
N LEU A 40 23.40 -21.96 13.67
CA LEU A 40 23.97 -20.69 14.15
C LEU A 40 24.93 -20.08 13.13
N ASP A 41 25.75 -20.88 12.44
CA ASP A 41 26.62 -20.39 11.37
C ASP A 41 25.80 -19.76 10.24
N LYS A 42 24.70 -20.40 9.81
CA LYS A 42 23.78 -19.83 8.81
C LYS A 42 23.10 -18.54 9.28
N ALA A 43 22.70 -18.48 10.56
CA ALA A 43 22.08 -17.29 11.14
C ALA A 43 23.08 -16.12 11.24
N VAL A 44 24.34 -16.40 11.59
CA VAL A 44 25.41 -15.38 11.62
C VAL A 44 25.66 -14.85 10.21
N THR A 45 25.83 -15.71 9.21
CA THR A 45 26.04 -15.27 7.80
C THR A 45 24.86 -14.45 7.28
N PHE A 46 23.63 -14.79 7.66
CA PHE A 46 22.44 -14.03 7.24
C PHE A 46 22.39 -12.64 7.89
N VAL A 47 22.74 -12.52 9.17
CA VAL A 47 22.77 -11.23 9.88
C VAL A 47 23.96 -10.37 9.40
N GLU A 48 25.10 -10.96 9.06
CA GLU A 48 26.24 -10.26 8.42
C GLU A 48 25.84 -9.66 7.06
N LEU A 49 25.09 -10.41 6.25
CA LEU A 49 24.59 -9.94 4.95
C LEU A 49 23.62 -8.76 5.10
N ILE A 50 22.79 -8.77 6.15
CA ILE A 50 21.87 -7.65 6.45
C ILE A 50 22.64 -6.44 6.98
N ALA A 51 23.71 -6.65 7.76
CA ALA A 51 24.54 -5.57 8.29
C ALA A 51 25.31 -4.82 7.19
N GLU A 52 25.65 -5.48 6.07
CA GLU A 52 26.25 -4.82 4.89
C GLU A 52 25.26 -3.90 4.15
N ASP A 53 23.95 -4.17 4.26
CA ASP A 53 22.87 -3.44 3.55
C ASP A 53 22.25 -2.30 4.39
N VAL A 54 22.61 -2.16 5.68
CA VAL A 54 22.09 -1.10 6.57
C VAL A 54 23.13 0.01 6.70
N PRO A 55 22.87 1.23 6.18
CA PRO A 55 23.81 2.35 6.34
C PRO A 55 23.99 2.67 7.83
N SER A 56 25.25 2.68 8.29
CA SER A 56 25.55 2.96 9.69
C SER A 56 25.22 4.43 10.01
N SER A 57 24.42 4.66 11.04
CA SER A 57 24.07 6.01 11.52
C SER A 57 25.27 6.76 12.15
N THR A 58 26.45 6.16 12.13
CA THR A 58 27.72 6.74 12.62
C THR A 58 28.53 7.46 11.55
N GLU A 59 28.21 7.32 10.26
CA GLU A 59 28.90 8.09 9.20
C GLU A 59 28.40 9.53 9.07
N GLU A 60 27.36 9.95 9.81
CA GLU A 60 26.88 11.33 9.79
C GLU A 60 27.56 12.28 10.82
N GLN A 61 28.44 11.79 11.70
CA GLN A 61 29.01 12.65 12.77
C GLN A 61 30.51 12.51 13.09
N GLU A 62 31.32 11.77 12.32
CA GLU A 62 32.78 11.88 12.39
C GLU A 62 33.33 12.72 11.24
N GLY A 63 33.52 14.00 11.52
CA GLY A 63 34.38 14.87 10.72
C GLY A 63 33.68 15.55 9.54
N ALA A 64 33.32 16.81 9.74
CA ALA A 64 33.42 17.82 8.70
C ALA A 64 34.89 17.99 8.29
N ALA A 65 35.48 16.94 7.70
CA ALA A 65 36.45 17.14 6.65
C ALA A 65 35.63 17.55 5.44
N GLU A 66 35.88 18.75 4.92
CA GLU A 66 35.42 19.13 3.59
C GLU A 66 35.59 17.91 2.66
N PRO A 67 34.56 17.52 1.87
CA PRO A 67 34.75 16.47 0.90
C PRO A 67 35.89 16.96 0.01
N LYS A 68 37.06 16.31 0.11
CA LYS A 68 38.07 16.39 -0.94
C LYS A 68 37.41 15.75 -2.14
N GLY A 69 36.75 16.60 -2.92
CA GLY A 69 35.86 16.19 -3.99
C GLY A 69 36.57 15.20 -4.89
N ASP A 70 35.86 14.14 -5.25
CA ASP A 70 36.22 13.29 -6.37
C ASP A 70 36.55 14.22 -7.54
N ALA A 71 37.85 14.37 -7.84
CA ALA A 71 38.30 15.30 -8.85
C ALA A 71 37.71 14.86 -10.18
N TYR A 72 36.82 15.68 -10.74
CA TYR A 72 36.27 15.46 -12.06
C TYR A 72 37.41 15.19 -13.05
N THR A 73 37.37 14.02 -13.68
CA THR A 73 38.36 13.64 -14.69
C THR A 73 37.83 14.05 -16.06
N PRO A 74 38.63 14.79 -16.87
CA PRO A 74 38.22 15.16 -18.22
C PRO A 74 37.84 13.94 -19.08
N ILE A 75 36.77 14.05 -19.86
CA ILE A 75 36.13 12.93 -20.60
C ILE A 75 35.86 13.25 -22.07
N ALA A 76 35.87 14.52 -22.45
CA ALA A 76 35.54 15.04 -23.77
C ALA A 76 36.80 15.55 -24.50
N ILE A 77 37.70 16.21 -23.78
CA ILE A 77 38.95 16.76 -24.33
C ILE A 77 40.12 16.14 -23.56
N PRO A 78 41.19 15.67 -24.23
CA PRO A 78 42.37 15.11 -23.57
C PRO A 78 43.22 16.25 -22.99
N VAL A 79 42.76 16.85 -21.88
CA VAL A 79 43.33 18.08 -21.30
C VAL A 79 44.81 17.90 -20.97
N GLU A 80 45.17 16.83 -20.28
CA GLU A 80 46.54 16.58 -19.82
C GLU A 80 47.52 16.49 -20.99
N GLU A 81 47.15 15.75 -22.04
CA GLU A 81 47.94 15.58 -23.26
C GLU A 81 48.09 16.90 -24.03
N LEU A 82 47.04 17.73 -24.07
CA LEU A 82 47.10 19.02 -24.74
C LEU A 82 47.90 20.07 -23.96
N LEU A 83 48.15 19.84 -22.67
CA LEU A 83 48.98 20.69 -21.83
C LEU A 83 50.45 20.25 -21.74
N GLU A 84 50.85 19.21 -22.48
CA GLU A 84 52.27 18.86 -22.64
C GLU A 84 52.99 19.91 -23.51
N PRO A 85 54.21 20.35 -23.16
CA PRO A 85 55.01 21.24 -24.01
C PRO A 85 55.20 20.68 -25.42
N ILE A 86 55.19 21.53 -26.45
CA ILE A 86 55.40 21.09 -27.86
C ILE A 86 56.82 20.55 -28.05
N SER A 87 57.81 21.22 -27.46
CA SER A 87 59.21 20.80 -27.45
C SER A 87 59.97 21.47 -26.31
N ASP A 88 61.12 20.92 -25.92
CA ASP A 88 61.95 21.48 -24.83
C ASP A 88 62.45 22.91 -25.15
N ASN A 89 62.72 23.21 -26.42
CA ASN A 89 63.27 24.51 -26.84
C ASN A 89 62.19 25.53 -27.22
N ALA A 90 60.99 25.07 -27.56
CA ALA A 90 59.83 25.92 -27.86
C ALA A 90 58.57 25.29 -27.24
N PRO A 91 58.35 25.49 -25.93
CA PRO A 91 57.24 24.85 -25.19
C PRO A 91 55.85 25.18 -25.77
N THR A 92 55.70 26.38 -26.35
CA THR A 92 54.43 26.85 -26.91
C THR A 92 54.31 26.69 -28.43
N GLY A 93 55.38 26.25 -29.11
CA GLY A 93 55.39 25.97 -30.54
C GLY A 93 55.29 27.21 -31.44
N GLU A 94 54.62 27.06 -32.58
CA GLU A 94 54.49 28.10 -33.61
C GLU A 94 53.07 28.68 -33.68
N ASN A 95 52.97 29.95 -34.08
CA ASN A 95 51.68 30.63 -34.22
C ASN A 95 50.86 30.08 -35.40
N ALA A 96 49.75 29.39 -35.10
CA ALA A 96 48.87 28.79 -36.10
C ALA A 96 48.23 29.79 -37.08
N ARG A 97 48.20 31.09 -36.77
CA ARG A 97 47.73 32.14 -37.69
C ARG A 97 48.76 32.42 -38.78
N VAL A 98 50.05 32.38 -38.44
CA VAL A 98 51.16 32.62 -39.39
C VAL A 98 51.28 31.45 -40.37
N THR A 99 51.12 30.22 -39.87
CA THR A 99 51.15 29.01 -40.72
C THR A 99 49.89 28.84 -41.57
N GLY A 100 48.84 29.62 -41.33
CA GLY A 100 47.55 29.53 -42.02
C GLY A 100 46.62 28.43 -41.49
N GLU A 101 47.09 27.54 -40.61
CA GLU A 101 46.31 26.41 -40.10
C GLU A 101 45.13 26.84 -39.21
N PHE A 102 45.21 28.00 -38.58
CA PHE A 102 44.06 28.59 -37.87
C PHE A 102 42.94 28.97 -38.84
N ASN A 103 43.27 29.46 -40.04
CA ASN A 103 42.26 29.78 -41.06
C ASN A 103 41.63 28.51 -41.64
N GLU A 104 42.41 27.43 -41.77
CA GLU A 104 41.87 26.11 -42.12
C GLU A 104 40.89 25.59 -41.06
N LEU A 105 41.23 25.70 -39.77
CA LEU A 105 40.32 25.36 -38.67
C LEU A 105 39.01 26.15 -38.77
N LEU A 106 39.09 27.46 -39.00
CA LEU A 106 37.90 28.31 -39.12
C LEU A 106 37.05 27.97 -40.35
N SER A 107 37.63 27.41 -41.42
CA SER A 107 36.87 27.02 -42.61
C SER A 107 35.83 25.92 -42.32
N PHE A 108 36.00 25.14 -41.25
CA PHE A 108 35.05 24.12 -40.84
C PHE A 108 33.82 24.70 -40.13
N VAL A 109 33.92 25.84 -39.46
CA VAL A 109 32.84 26.37 -38.60
C VAL A 109 32.32 27.75 -39.03
N VAL A 110 33.08 28.48 -39.85
CA VAL A 110 32.71 29.82 -40.34
C VAL A 110 32.50 29.81 -41.85
N ASN A 111 31.31 30.25 -42.29
CA ASN A 111 30.97 30.40 -43.71
C ASN A 111 31.59 31.66 -44.36
N ARG A 112 32.92 31.74 -44.38
CA ARG A 112 33.63 32.90 -44.95
C ARG A 112 33.34 33.11 -46.44
N ALA A 113 33.16 32.02 -47.18
CA ALA A 113 32.86 32.03 -48.61
C ALA A 113 31.39 32.31 -48.94
N ARG A 114 30.52 32.51 -47.92
CA ARG A 114 29.07 32.76 -48.06
C ARG A 114 28.36 31.72 -48.94
N GLN A 115 28.78 30.46 -48.84
CA GLN A 115 28.17 29.35 -49.56
C GLN A 115 26.76 29.09 -49.02
N ALA A 116 25.77 28.95 -49.90
CA ALA A 116 24.37 28.76 -49.52
C ALA A 116 24.16 27.46 -48.70
N ASP A 117 24.86 26.39 -49.08
CA ASP A 117 24.73 25.06 -48.46
C ASP A 117 25.75 24.80 -47.34
N PHE A 118 26.42 25.85 -46.85
CA PHE A 118 27.41 25.67 -45.78
C PHE A 118 26.78 25.03 -44.54
N ARG A 119 27.43 24.00 -44.03
CA ARG A 119 27.12 23.37 -42.74
C ARG A 119 28.39 23.29 -41.92
N PRO A 120 28.39 23.78 -40.67
CA PRO A 120 29.53 23.62 -39.79
C PRO A 120 29.91 22.14 -39.61
N GLN A 121 31.19 21.84 -39.73
CA GLN A 121 31.76 20.50 -39.56
C GLN A 121 32.47 20.41 -38.20
N TYR A 122 31.69 20.47 -37.12
CA TYR A 122 32.23 20.53 -35.76
C TYR A 122 33.14 19.34 -35.41
N ARG A 123 32.83 18.13 -35.88
CA ARG A 123 33.69 16.97 -35.65
C ARG A 123 35.10 17.13 -36.26
N GLU A 124 35.19 17.66 -37.47
CA GLU A 124 36.47 17.90 -38.14
C GLU A 124 37.20 19.09 -37.54
N ALA A 125 36.47 20.13 -37.13
CA ALA A 125 37.02 21.25 -36.39
C ALA A 125 37.65 20.82 -35.06
N ALA A 126 36.97 19.97 -34.27
CA ALA A 126 37.50 19.44 -33.02
C ALA A 126 38.80 18.64 -33.27
N LYS A 127 38.81 17.71 -34.24
CA LYS A 127 40.02 16.96 -34.59
C LYS A 127 41.19 17.86 -34.99
N LYS A 128 40.95 18.85 -35.85
CA LYS A 128 41.98 19.80 -36.29
C LYS A 128 42.48 20.65 -35.11
N ALA A 129 41.59 21.16 -34.27
CA ALA A 129 41.97 21.95 -33.10
C ALA A 129 42.79 21.14 -32.08
N THR A 130 42.38 19.91 -31.77
CA THR A 130 43.15 18.99 -30.92
C THR A 130 44.54 18.74 -31.50
N LYS A 131 44.64 18.47 -32.82
CA LYS A 131 45.93 18.27 -33.48
C LYS A 131 46.83 19.50 -33.41
N LEU A 132 46.27 20.69 -33.64
CA LEU A 132 47.03 21.95 -33.57
C LEU A 132 47.60 22.20 -32.17
N LEU A 133 46.78 22.04 -31.12
CA LEU A 133 47.22 22.24 -29.74
C LEU A 133 48.26 21.20 -29.28
N ARG A 134 48.19 19.98 -29.83
CA ARG A 134 49.14 18.91 -29.52
C ARG A 134 50.47 19.07 -30.23
N GLU A 135 50.45 19.41 -31.53
CA GLU A 135 51.63 19.25 -32.40
C GLU A 135 52.22 20.57 -32.89
N ARG A 136 51.47 21.68 -32.85
CA ARG A 136 51.85 22.91 -33.56
C ARG A 136 52.04 24.08 -32.63
N GLY A 137 51.04 24.43 -31.84
CA GLY A 137 51.15 25.59 -30.96
C GLY A 137 50.05 25.70 -29.91
N LYS A 138 50.40 26.29 -28.78
CA LYS A 138 49.50 26.55 -27.65
C LYS A 138 48.76 27.85 -27.90
N ASP A 139 47.49 27.77 -28.32
CA ASP A 139 46.73 28.92 -28.80
C ASP A 139 45.33 28.99 -28.17
N LEU A 140 45.01 30.13 -27.54
CA LEU A 140 43.73 30.35 -26.86
C LEU A 140 42.55 30.34 -27.85
N GLY A 141 42.72 30.91 -29.03
CA GLY A 141 41.67 30.91 -30.06
C GLY A 141 41.39 29.50 -30.58
N VAL A 142 42.41 28.65 -30.68
CA VAL A 142 42.23 27.22 -31.03
C VAL A 142 41.50 26.48 -29.91
N ALA A 143 41.83 26.74 -28.63
CA ALA A 143 41.14 26.14 -27.49
C ALA A 143 39.66 26.55 -27.42
N VAL A 144 39.35 27.83 -27.66
CA VAL A 144 37.97 28.34 -27.72
C VAL A 144 37.17 27.65 -28.85
N ARG A 145 37.78 27.45 -30.01
CA ARG A 145 37.13 26.71 -31.12
C ARG A 145 36.99 25.22 -30.84
N LEU A 146 37.92 24.63 -30.07
CA LEU A 146 37.80 23.25 -29.61
C LEU A 146 36.60 23.08 -28.66
N ILE A 147 36.37 24.03 -27.75
CA ILE A 147 35.17 24.04 -26.89
C ILE A 147 33.90 24.11 -27.74
N GLU A 148 33.80 25.09 -28.63
CA GLU A 148 32.63 25.29 -29.50
C GLU A 148 32.30 23.99 -30.27
N ALA A 149 33.32 23.38 -30.87
CA ALA A 149 33.19 22.15 -31.64
C ALA A 149 32.87 20.93 -30.77
N GLY A 150 33.45 20.86 -29.57
CA GLY A 150 33.26 19.76 -28.62
C GLY A 150 31.83 19.69 -28.07
N ILE A 151 31.12 20.82 -27.95
CA ILE A 151 29.73 20.87 -27.46
C ILE A 151 28.81 19.96 -28.29
N ASP A 152 29.05 19.87 -29.61
CA ASP A 152 28.23 19.06 -30.51
C ASP A 152 28.26 17.57 -30.12
N SER A 153 29.44 17.04 -29.80
CA SER A 153 29.63 15.62 -29.44
C SER A 153 29.47 15.34 -27.95
N HIS A 154 29.95 16.23 -27.08
CA HIS A 154 30.10 15.96 -25.65
C HIS A 154 29.33 16.93 -24.73
N GLY A 155 28.69 17.97 -25.27
CA GLY A 155 27.83 18.85 -24.47
C GLY A 155 28.59 19.64 -23.42
N PHE A 156 28.03 19.71 -22.20
CA PHE A 156 28.63 20.41 -21.06
C PHE A 156 30.02 19.87 -20.66
N ALA A 157 30.30 18.58 -20.90
CA ALA A 157 31.61 18.02 -20.63
C ALA A 157 32.72 18.69 -21.46
N ALA A 158 32.43 19.06 -22.72
CA ALA A 158 33.41 19.79 -23.54
C ALA A 158 33.65 21.22 -23.03
N VAL A 159 32.65 21.83 -22.40
CA VAL A 159 32.79 23.15 -21.78
C VAL A 159 33.63 23.04 -20.51
N ALA A 160 33.33 22.09 -19.63
CA ALA A 160 34.11 21.83 -18.42
C ALA A 160 35.58 21.53 -18.75
N ASP A 161 35.83 20.54 -19.62
CA ASP A 161 37.20 20.16 -20.00
C ASP A 161 37.94 21.28 -20.70
N GLY A 162 37.26 22.04 -21.55
CA GLY A 162 37.91 23.11 -22.28
C GLY A 162 38.20 24.34 -21.43
N LEU A 163 37.40 24.63 -20.40
CA LEU A 163 37.74 25.63 -19.39
C LEU A 163 38.96 25.18 -18.57
N LEU A 164 39.03 23.91 -18.17
CA LEU A 164 40.22 23.33 -17.54
C LEU A 164 41.45 23.44 -18.45
N LEU A 165 41.29 23.18 -19.75
CA LEU A 165 42.35 23.37 -20.74
C LEU A 165 42.77 24.83 -20.84
N ILE A 166 41.84 25.79 -20.89
CA ILE A 166 42.16 27.22 -20.93
C ILE A 166 42.93 27.63 -19.67
N ASN A 167 42.48 27.25 -18.47
CA ASN A 167 43.20 27.51 -17.22
C ASN A 167 44.60 26.88 -17.24
N GLY A 168 44.73 25.66 -17.75
CA GLY A 168 46.01 24.99 -17.92
C GLY A 168 46.94 25.73 -18.89
N LEU A 169 46.42 26.21 -20.02
CA LEU A 169 47.19 26.96 -21.01
C LEU A 169 47.67 28.30 -20.43
N LEU A 170 46.78 29.01 -19.74
CA LEU A 170 47.08 30.28 -19.10
C LEU A 170 48.08 30.10 -17.95
N SER A 171 47.89 29.13 -17.06
CA SER A 171 48.77 28.91 -15.91
C SER A 171 50.16 28.40 -16.29
N ARG A 172 50.27 27.48 -17.26
CA ARG A 172 51.55 26.84 -17.63
C ARG A 172 52.32 27.61 -18.71
N PHE A 173 51.62 28.30 -19.60
CA PHE A 173 52.21 28.86 -20.82
C PHE A 173 51.94 30.37 -20.98
N TRP A 174 51.58 31.09 -19.91
CA TRP A 174 51.25 32.52 -19.94
C TRP A 174 52.21 33.36 -20.80
N GLU A 175 53.52 33.19 -20.65
CA GLU A 175 54.52 34.01 -21.35
C GLU A 175 54.50 33.79 -22.87
N GLY A 176 54.23 32.57 -23.35
CA GLY A 176 54.38 32.19 -24.76
C GLY A 176 53.10 31.71 -25.45
N VAL A 177 51.95 31.71 -24.77
CA VAL A 177 50.67 31.27 -25.35
C VAL A 177 50.21 32.27 -26.42
N PHE A 178 49.68 31.75 -27.53
CA PHE A 178 49.20 32.56 -28.64
C PHE A 178 47.73 32.99 -28.45
N PRO A 179 47.35 34.22 -28.86
CA PRO A 179 48.21 35.32 -29.31
C PRO A 179 49.21 35.76 -28.23
N GLU A 180 50.44 36.06 -28.61
CA GLU A 180 51.46 36.58 -27.68
C GLU A 180 51.02 37.94 -27.13
N ALA A 181 51.39 38.25 -25.89
CA ALA A 181 51.22 39.58 -25.32
C ALA A 181 52.44 40.44 -25.67
N GLU A 182 52.22 41.67 -26.10
CA GLU A 182 53.28 42.63 -26.43
C GLU A 182 53.31 43.73 -25.35
N ASP A 183 54.43 43.93 -24.65
CA ASP A 183 54.58 45.00 -23.64
C ASP A 183 53.46 45.08 -22.58
N ASN A 184 52.99 43.92 -22.08
CA ASN A 184 51.84 43.72 -21.19
C ASN A 184 50.45 43.95 -21.83
N ASP A 185 50.37 44.24 -23.12
CA ASP A 185 49.11 44.27 -23.85
C ASP A 185 48.59 42.85 -24.11
N CYS A 186 47.55 42.49 -23.36
CA CYS A 186 46.86 41.22 -23.42
C CYS A 186 45.50 41.32 -24.14
N GLU A 187 45.19 42.44 -24.80
CA GLU A 187 43.88 42.68 -25.43
C GLU A 187 43.55 41.58 -26.46
N ALA A 188 44.53 41.13 -27.24
CA ALA A 188 44.34 40.03 -28.19
C ALA A 188 43.96 38.70 -27.50
N ARG A 189 44.53 38.42 -26.33
CA ARG A 189 44.17 37.22 -25.52
C ARG A 189 42.77 37.37 -24.95
N ALA A 190 42.44 38.54 -24.40
CA ALA A 190 41.13 38.85 -23.84
C ALA A 190 40.03 38.76 -24.91
N ASN A 191 40.31 39.23 -26.13
CA ASN A 191 39.42 39.11 -27.27
C ASN A 191 39.19 37.67 -27.70
N GLU A 192 40.19 36.77 -27.61
CA GLU A 192 39.95 35.34 -27.86
C GLU A 192 39.08 34.70 -26.77
N LEU A 193 39.33 35.01 -25.50
CA LEU A 193 38.54 34.47 -24.38
C LEU A 193 37.10 34.98 -24.37
N SER A 194 36.87 36.26 -24.71
CA SER A 194 35.52 36.86 -24.76
C SER A 194 34.62 36.18 -25.80
N LYS A 195 35.19 35.55 -26.84
CA LYS A 195 34.43 34.76 -27.81
C LYS A 195 33.77 33.52 -27.19
N LEU A 196 34.18 33.08 -26.00
CA LEU A 196 33.48 32.01 -25.29
C LEU A 196 32.00 32.35 -25.10
N GLU A 197 31.65 33.60 -24.75
CA GLU A 197 30.25 34.00 -24.61
C GLU A 197 29.50 33.88 -25.95
N GLU A 198 30.11 34.42 -27.01
CA GLU A 198 29.51 34.48 -28.36
C GLU A 198 29.33 33.10 -28.99
N LEU A 199 30.19 32.14 -28.65
CA LEU A 199 30.22 30.82 -29.28
C LEU A 199 29.55 29.74 -28.41
N VAL A 200 29.81 29.72 -27.10
CA VAL A 200 29.32 28.65 -26.21
C VAL A 200 27.81 28.80 -25.96
N ILE A 201 27.33 30.01 -25.64
CA ILE A 201 25.93 30.22 -25.26
C ILE A 201 24.98 29.82 -26.40
N PRO A 202 25.15 30.27 -27.66
CA PRO A 202 24.24 29.89 -28.73
C PRO A 202 24.33 28.40 -29.08
N ARG A 203 25.50 27.77 -28.92
CA ARG A 203 25.68 26.33 -29.18
C ARG A 203 25.00 25.47 -28.12
N LEU A 204 25.13 25.83 -26.84
CA LEU A 204 24.37 25.19 -25.77
C LEU A 204 22.87 25.37 -25.97
N ARG A 205 22.42 26.60 -26.29
CA ARG A 205 21.01 26.86 -26.59
C ARG A 205 20.49 26.05 -27.77
N ALA A 206 21.27 25.94 -28.85
CA ALA A 206 20.88 25.15 -30.02
C ALA A 206 20.77 23.65 -29.72
N LYS A 207 21.56 23.13 -28.77
CA LYS A 207 21.58 21.71 -28.41
C LYS A 207 20.55 21.35 -27.33
N TYR A 208 20.35 22.23 -26.35
CA TYR A 208 19.61 21.94 -25.12
C TYR A 208 18.36 22.80 -24.90
N GLY A 209 18.09 23.78 -25.78
CA GLY A 209 17.01 24.74 -25.60
C GLY A 209 17.39 25.90 -24.68
N GLU A 210 16.41 26.62 -24.16
CA GLU A 210 16.70 27.72 -23.24
C GLU A 210 17.16 27.21 -21.87
N ALA A 211 18.10 27.93 -21.25
CA ALA A 211 18.77 27.48 -20.03
C ALA A 211 17.79 27.19 -18.86
N HIS A 212 16.69 27.93 -18.78
CA HIS A 212 15.67 27.75 -17.74
C HIS A 212 14.75 26.54 -17.96
N GLU A 213 14.69 26.02 -19.19
CA GLU A 213 13.89 24.84 -19.56
C GLU A 213 14.72 23.54 -19.46
N TYR A 214 16.05 23.65 -19.32
CA TYR A 214 16.92 22.50 -19.22
C TYR A 214 16.57 21.65 -17.98
N ALA A 215 16.31 20.37 -18.21
CA ALA A 215 15.98 19.38 -17.19
C ALA A 215 16.59 18.03 -17.60
N PRO A 216 17.78 17.66 -17.07
CA PRO A 216 18.35 16.36 -17.35
C PRO A 216 17.51 15.25 -16.70
N GLY A 217 17.17 14.22 -17.49
CA GLY A 217 16.52 13.01 -16.98
C GLY A 217 17.57 11.95 -16.63
N PHE A 218 17.88 11.79 -15.35
CA PHE A 218 18.85 10.78 -14.90
C PHE A 218 18.25 9.37 -14.98
N ARG A 219 19.01 8.44 -15.58
CA ARG A 219 18.60 7.03 -15.71
C ARG A 219 19.10 6.16 -14.58
N ASP A 220 20.30 6.48 -14.10
CA ASP A 220 21.03 5.75 -13.09
C ASP A 220 21.88 6.71 -12.27
N ARG A 221 22.30 6.24 -11.09
CA ARG A 221 23.05 7.03 -10.12
C ARG A 221 24.40 7.48 -10.65
N GLN A 222 25.08 6.61 -11.40
CA GLN A 222 26.40 6.92 -11.98
C GLN A 222 26.31 8.09 -12.98
N THR A 223 25.27 8.12 -13.81
CA THR A 223 25.03 9.20 -14.76
C THR A 223 24.66 10.49 -14.03
N ALA A 224 23.86 10.41 -12.96
CA ALA A 224 23.49 11.55 -12.14
C ALA A 224 24.70 12.20 -11.45
N GLU A 225 25.53 11.38 -10.79
CA GLU A 225 26.78 11.80 -10.15
C GLU A 225 27.77 12.38 -11.17
N ARG A 226 27.91 11.73 -12.33
CA ARG A 226 28.77 12.20 -13.41
C ARG A 226 28.33 13.57 -13.92
N GLU A 227 27.06 13.77 -14.26
CA GLU A 227 26.58 15.08 -14.73
C GLU A 227 26.73 16.15 -13.66
N HIS A 228 26.39 15.84 -12.41
CA HIS A 228 26.60 16.76 -11.29
C HIS A 228 28.08 17.18 -11.15
N SER A 229 29.01 16.23 -11.28
CA SER A 229 30.46 16.50 -11.22
C SER A 229 30.96 17.39 -12.38
N ILE A 230 30.40 17.24 -13.59
CA ILE A 230 30.73 18.10 -14.74
C ILE A 230 30.39 19.55 -14.43
N PHE A 231 29.20 19.81 -13.88
CA PHE A 231 28.77 21.16 -13.57
C PHE A 231 29.55 21.78 -12.41
N ALA A 232 29.90 20.97 -11.39
CA ALA A 232 30.78 21.41 -10.31
C ALA A 232 32.16 21.83 -10.83
N ALA A 233 32.78 20.99 -11.67
CA ALA A 233 34.08 21.27 -12.29
C ALA A 233 34.03 22.49 -13.22
N MET A 234 32.96 22.63 -14.00
CA MET A 234 32.78 23.75 -14.92
C MET A 234 32.73 25.09 -14.18
N ILE A 235 31.97 25.20 -13.09
CA ILE A 235 31.91 26.43 -12.29
C ILE A 235 33.22 26.68 -11.55
N SER A 236 33.84 25.64 -10.98
CA SER A 236 35.17 25.78 -10.36
C SER A 236 36.22 26.27 -11.36
N ALA A 237 36.18 25.81 -12.61
CA ALA A 237 37.09 26.26 -13.66
C ALA A 237 36.81 27.71 -14.08
N LEU A 238 35.54 28.14 -14.14
CA LEU A 238 35.20 29.55 -14.35
C LEU A 238 35.71 30.45 -13.21
N ASP A 239 35.57 30.01 -11.96
CA ASP A 239 36.06 30.78 -10.80
C ASP A 239 37.58 30.93 -10.81
N GLU A 240 38.29 29.88 -11.24
CA GLU A 240 39.74 29.95 -11.45
C GLU A 240 40.10 30.85 -12.63
N LEU A 241 39.34 30.83 -13.73
CA LEU A 241 39.55 31.70 -14.88
C LEU A 241 39.31 33.17 -14.52
N ASP A 242 38.26 33.47 -13.75
CA ASP A 242 37.95 34.83 -13.28
C ASP A 242 39.04 35.34 -12.33
N ARG A 243 39.56 34.49 -11.45
CA ARG A 243 40.69 34.83 -10.59
C ARG A 243 41.94 35.13 -11.42
N PHE A 244 42.27 34.26 -12.37
CA PHE A 244 43.44 34.44 -13.22
C PHE A 244 43.34 35.70 -14.09
N THR A 245 42.17 35.94 -14.68
CA THR A 245 41.94 37.12 -15.52
C THR A 245 42.03 38.40 -14.72
N TYR A 246 41.45 38.44 -13.51
CA TYR A 246 41.60 39.56 -12.59
C TYR A 246 43.06 39.85 -12.20
N GLU A 247 43.87 38.81 -11.98
CA GLU A 247 45.27 38.96 -11.58
C GLU A 247 46.22 39.35 -12.72
N LYS A 248 45.95 38.89 -13.96
CA LYS A 248 46.91 38.96 -15.07
C LYS A 248 46.54 39.91 -16.19
N PHE A 249 45.27 40.24 -16.37
CA PHE A 249 44.81 41.07 -17.49
C PHE A 249 44.56 42.54 -17.10
N ASP A 250 44.65 42.89 -15.80
CA ASP A 250 44.42 44.25 -15.28
C ASP A 250 43.10 44.88 -15.80
N ASP A 251 43.16 46.02 -16.49
CA ASP A 251 42.00 46.69 -17.08
C ASP A 251 41.49 46.05 -18.39
N GLN A 252 42.22 45.08 -18.94
CA GLN A 252 41.92 44.37 -20.18
C GLN A 252 41.26 43.01 -19.97
N ALA A 253 40.67 42.75 -18.79
CA ALA A 253 40.02 41.47 -18.50
C ALA A 253 38.87 41.15 -19.49
N PRO A 254 38.74 39.90 -19.98
CA PRO A 254 37.66 39.50 -20.87
C PRO A 254 36.30 39.58 -20.17
N ASN A 255 35.24 39.88 -20.92
CA ASN A 255 33.88 39.82 -20.39
C ASN A 255 33.35 38.38 -20.50
N LEU A 256 33.15 37.74 -19.34
CA LEU A 256 32.60 36.38 -19.21
C LEU A 256 31.33 36.35 -18.35
N GLY A 257 30.73 37.52 -18.07
CA GLY A 257 29.61 37.65 -17.15
C GLY A 257 28.31 37.01 -17.64
N GLU A 258 28.01 37.06 -18.94
CA GLU A 258 26.82 36.42 -19.50
C GLU A 258 27.02 34.90 -19.63
N LEU A 259 28.24 34.45 -19.95
CA LEU A 259 28.58 33.02 -19.93
C LEU A 259 28.43 32.43 -18.52
N ARG A 260 28.98 33.10 -17.51
CA ARG A 260 28.84 32.70 -16.11
C ARG A 260 27.38 32.58 -15.71
N LYS A 261 26.57 33.63 -15.95
CA LYS A 261 25.13 33.61 -15.65
C LYS A 261 24.42 32.44 -16.34
N ALA A 262 24.72 32.20 -17.62
CA ALA A 262 24.11 31.10 -18.37
C ALA A 262 24.46 29.74 -17.76
N LEU A 263 25.74 29.49 -17.46
CA LEU A 263 26.22 28.23 -16.90
C LEU A 263 25.74 28.00 -15.46
N GLU A 264 25.61 29.05 -14.64
CA GLU A 264 25.02 28.99 -13.30
C GLU A 264 23.51 28.67 -13.33
N ILE A 265 22.78 29.12 -14.36
CA ILE A 265 21.38 28.71 -14.56
C ILE A 265 21.31 27.20 -14.81
N TYR A 266 22.13 26.68 -15.73
CA TYR A 266 22.19 25.25 -16.00
C TYR A 266 22.61 24.44 -14.76
N GLN A 267 23.63 24.88 -14.03
CA GLN A 267 24.07 24.22 -12.79
C GLN A 267 22.95 24.16 -11.76
N ARG A 268 22.24 25.27 -11.51
CA ARG A 268 21.11 25.29 -10.55
C ARG A 268 20.00 24.33 -10.95
N ARG A 269 19.70 24.21 -12.26
CA ARG A 269 18.72 23.25 -12.77
C ARG A 269 19.18 21.82 -12.54
N VAL A 270 20.42 21.49 -12.89
CA VAL A 270 21.00 20.15 -12.68
C VAL A 270 21.04 19.79 -11.21
N GLN A 271 21.43 20.72 -10.34
CA GLN A 271 21.44 20.52 -8.89
C GLN A 271 20.04 20.17 -8.35
N ALA A 272 19.02 20.90 -8.81
CA ALA A 272 17.65 20.66 -8.39
C ALA A 272 17.16 19.27 -8.82
N GLU A 273 17.36 18.91 -10.10
CA GLU A 273 16.97 17.59 -10.59
C GLU A 273 17.80 16.46 -9.93
N TYR A 274 19.08 16.72 -9.62
CA TYR A 274 19.96 15.73 -8.96
C TYR A 274 19.47 15.43 -7.54
N GLN A 275 19.07 16.46 -6.80
CA GLN A 275 18.50 16.29 -5.47
C GLN A 275 17.18 15.50 -5.54
N VAL A 276 16.30 15.83 -6.48
CA VAL A 276 15.04 15.09 -6.70
C VAL A 276 15.31 13.62 -6.99
N TYR A 277 16.31 13.32 -7.82
CA TYR A 277 16.71 11.94 -8.11
C TYR A 277 17.21 11.20 -6.87
N LEU A 278 18.09 11.83 -6.07
CA LEU A 278 18.61 11.22 -4.84
C LEU A 278 17.48 10.92 -3.83
N ASP A 279 16.54 11.84 -3.69
CA ASP A 279 15.39 11.66 -2.80
C ASP A 279 14.52 10.47 -3.27
N GLN A 280 14.32 10.33 -4.58
CA GLN A 280 13.58 9.20 -5.17
C GLN A 280 14.33 7.86 -5.02
N ASP A 281 15.65 7.83 -5.28
CA ASP A 281 16.49 6.64 -5.13
C ASP A 281 16.53 6.15 -3.67
N ASN A 282 16.69 7.08 -2.72
CA ASN A 282 16.69 6.76 -1.29
C ASN A 282 15.30 6.32 -0.80
N ALA A 283 14.22 6.94 -1.32
CA ALA A 283 12.86 6.50 -1.02
C ALA A 283 12.57 5.10 -1.56
N ALA A 284 13.03 4.77 -2.77
CA ALA A 284 12.88 3.44 -3.35
C ALA A 284 13.67 2.38 -2.56
N LYS A 285 14.91 2.69 -2.15
CA LYS A 285 15.74 1.79 -1.33
C LYS A 285 15.13 1.54 0.06
N SER A 286 14.66 2.59 0.73
CA SER A 286 14.00 2.45 2.04
C SER A 286 12.68 1.70 1.95
N ALA A 287 11.88 1.90 0.90
CA ALA A 287 10.67 1.12 0.65
C ALA A 287 10.99 -0.36 0.41
N ALA A 288 12.01 -0.67 -0.41
CA ALA A 288 12.44 -2.05 -0.65
C ALA A 288 13.00 -2.73 0.62
N ALA A 289 13.73 -1.98 1.46
CA ALA A 289 14.20 -2.47 2.75
C ALA A 289 13.03 -2.76 3.70
N ALA A 290 12.05 -1.86 3.79
CA ALA A 290 10.85 -2.05 4.60
C ALA A 290 9.99 -3.23 4.09
N GLU A 291 9.90 -3.45 2.78
CA GLU A 291 9.21 -4.61 2.22
C GLU A 291 9.91 -5.92 2.60
N LYS A 292 11.25 -5.99 2.48
CA LYS A 292 12.03 -7.14 2.95
C LYS A 292 11.86 -7.39 4.45
N GLU A 293 11.85 -6.33 5.27
CA GLU A 293 11.63 -6.43 6.71
C GLU A 293 10.22 -6.94 7.04
N ASN A 294 9.19 -6.46 6.33
CA ASN A 294 7.82 -6.96 6.45
C ASN A 294 7.70 -8.43 6.03
N MET A 295 8.38 -8.83 4.95
CA MET A 295 8.42 -10.24 4.54
C MET A 295 9.12 -11.12 5.57
N LEU A 296 10.23 -10.66 6.14
CA LEU A 296 10.97 -11.40 7.16
C LEU A 296 10.15 -11.54 8.45
N SER A 297 9.52 -10.45 8.90
CA SER A 297 8.65 -10.48 10.08
C SER A 297 7.41 -11.35 9.87
N ALA A 298 6.80 -11.33 8.69
CA ALA A 298 5.70 -12.23 8.33
C ALA A 298 6.14 -13.71 8.34
N ALA A 299 7.31 -14.02 7.77
CA ALA A 299 7.85 -15.38 7.77
C ALA A 299 8.15 -15.88 9.20
N LEU A 300 8.69 -15.01 10.06
CA LEU A 300 8.92 -15.30 11.48
C LEU A 300 7.60 -15.56 12.23
N GLN A 301 6.56 -14.77 11.98
CA GLN A 301 5.23 -14.98 12.57
C GLN A 301 4.60 -16.30 12.11
N GLU A 302 4.75 -16.66 10.84
CA GLU A 302 4.25 -17.94 10.32
C GLU A 302 4.99 -19.13 10.96
N GLU A 303 6.31 -19.04 11.12
CA GLU A 303 7.10 -20.07 11.81
C GLU A 303 6.71 -20.21 13.28
N GLN A 304 6.51 -19.08 13.99
CA GLN A 304 6.02 -19.07 15.36
C GLN A 304 4.62 -19.69 15.49
N ALA A 305 3.69 -19.32 14.61
CA ALA A 305 2.34 -19.88 14.59
C ALA A 305 2.36 -21.40 14.36
N ARG A 306 3.19 -21.90 13.42
CA ARG A 306 3.38 -23.34 13.21
C ARG A 306 3.95 -24.03 14.45
N ALA A 307 4.93 -23.43 15.11
CA ALA A 307 5.50 -23.99 16.34
C ALA A 307 4.47 -24.06 17.48
N GLU A 308 3.65 -23.02 17.64
CA GLU A 308 2.55 -23.00 18.61
C GLU A 308 1.45 -24.02 18.31
N GLU A 309 1.12 -24.23 17.02
CA GLU A 309 0.14 -25.23 16.61
C GLU A 309 0.63 -26.65 16.90
N VAL A 310 1.90 -26.94 16.59
CA VAL A 310 2.55 -28.22 16.94
C VAL A 310 2.57 -28.44 18.45
N ALA A 311 2.88 -27.39 19.24
CA ALA A 311 2.86 -27.46 20.69
C ALA A 311 1.45 -27.75 21.24
N ARG A 312 0.42 -27.06 20.72
CA ARG A 312 -0.99 -27.31 21.08
C ARG A 312 -1.45 -28.71 20.73
N GLN A 313 -1.08 -29.23 19.56
CA GLN A 313 -1.40 -30.59 19.15
C GLN A 313 -0.76 -31.63 20.08
N LYS A 314 0.49 -31.39 20.48
CA LYS A 314 1.19 -32.26 21.44
C LYS A 314 0.55 -32.23 22.82
N GLU A 315 0.22 -31.06 23.35
CA GLU A 315 -0.47 -30.93 24.64
C GLU A 315 -1.87 -31.58 24.61
N TYR A 316 -2.60 -31.46 23.49
CA TYR A 316 -3.89 -32.12 23.30
C TYR A 316 -3.76 -33.65 23.27
N GLN A 317 -2.74 -34.20 22.58
CA GLN A 317 -2.47 -35.64 22.59
C GLN A 317 -2.12 -36.15 23.99
N GLU A 318 -1.29 -35.42 24.73
CA GLU A 318 -0.92 -35.78 26.11
C GLU A 318 -2.15 -35.74 27.04
N ARG A 319 -3.05 -34.75 26.90
CA ARG A 319 -4.32 -34.70 27.63
C ARG A 319 -5.28 -35.85 27.28
N LEU A 320 -5.40 -36.20 26.00
CA LEU A 320 -6.21 -37.34 25.55
C LEU A 320 -5.72 -38.64 26.19
N GLN A 321 -4.40 -38.82 26.30
CA GLN A 321 -3.81 -39.98 26.94
C GLN A 321 -4.01 -40.00 28.45
N SER A 322 -4.10 -38.83 29.11
CA SER A 322 -4.28 -38.72 30.56
C SER A 322 -5.74 -38.71 31.03
N MET A 323 -6.73 -38.63 30.12
CA MET A 323 -8.14 -38.62 30.49
C MET A 323 -8.63 -40.03 30.91
N PRO A 324 -9.44 -40.13 31.98
CA PRO A 324 -10.04 -41.39 32.37
C PRO A 324 -10.97 -41.89 31.26
N LYS A 325 -10.72 -43.10 30.77
CA LYS A 325 -11.56 -43.77 29.75
C LYS A 325 -12.93 -44.09 30.34
N ILE A 326 -13.90 -43.20 30.19
CA ILE A 326 -15.30 -43.48 30.50
C ILE A 326 -15.80 -44.52 29.49
N PRO A 327 -16.38 -45.66 29.92
CA PRO A 327 -16.94 -46.66 29.02
C PRO A 327 -17.95 -46.04 28.05
N VAL A 328 -17.85 -46.37 26.75
CA VAL A 328 -18.65 -45.75 25.67
C VAL A 328 -20.16 -45.94 25.87
N GLU A 329 -20.57 -47.05 26.46
CA GLU A 329 -21.97 -47.35 26.76
C GLU A 329 -22.29 -47.07 28.24
N PRO A 330 -23.47 -46.50 28.54
CA PRO A 330 -23.91 -46.31 29.92
C PRO A 330 -24.13 -47.67 30.60
N GLN A 331 -23.54 -47.86 31.78
CA GLN A 331 -23.58 -49.14 32.49
C GLN A 331 -24.81 -49.31 33.39
N SER A 332 -25.53 -48.22 33.66
CA SER A 332 -26.77 -48.21 34.44
C SER A 332 -27.71 -47.09 34.01
N VAL A 333 -28.98 -47.18 34.44
CA VAL A 333 -30.00 -46.14 34.20
C VAL A 333 -29.59 -44.82 34.87
N ASP A 334 -28.95 -44.88 36.05
CA ASP A 334 -28.44 -43.71 36.76
C ASP A 334 -27.18 -43.12 36.11
N ASP A 335 -26.31 -43.95 35.52
CA ASP A 335 -25.16 -43.50 34.73
C ASP A 335 -25.61 -42.81 33.44
N ALA A 336 -26.59 -43.39 32.73
CA ALA A 336 -27.23 -42.74 31.58
C ALA A 336 -27.85 -41.39 31.96
N CYS A 337 -28.46 -41.29 33.15
CA CYS A 337 -28.97 -40.02 33.69
C CYS A 337 -27.84 -38.99 33.87
N SER A 338 -26.85 -39.30 34.69
CA SER A 338 -25.76 -38.36 34.97
C SER A 338 -25.06 -37.87 33.69
N ARG A 339 -24.91 -38.76 32.70
CA ARG A 339 -24.42 -38.39 31.36
C ARG A 339 -25.37 -37.45 30.63
N LEU A 340 -26.68 -37.71 30.61
CA LEU A 340 -27.66 -36.81 29.99
C LEU A 340 -27.73 -35.43 30.67
N ASP A 341 -27.61 -35.34 32.01
CA ASP A 341 -27.51 -34.03 32.70
C ASP A 341 -26.24 -33.30 32.27
N THR A 342 -25.12 -34.02 32.20
CA THR A 342 -23.83 -33.44 31.80
C THR A 342 -23.88 -32.92 30.37
N VAL A 343 -24.47 -33.70 29.45
CA VAL A 343 -24.65 -33.31 28.04
C VAL A 343 -25.60 -32.13 27.93
N ALA A 344 -26.75 -32.15 28.62
CA ALA A 344 -27.71 -31.06 28.57
C ALA A 344 -27.13 -29.76 29.13
N TRP A 345 -26.39 -29.83 30.24
CA TRP A 345 -25.70 -28.69 30.82
C TRP A 345 -24.63 -28.14 29.88
N TYR A 346 -23.81 -29.02 29.28
CA TYR A 346 -22.82 -28.62 28.28
C TYR A 346 -23.46 -27.93 27.08
N LEU A 347 -24.55 -28.47 26.53
CA LEU A 347 -25.26 -27.87 25.40
C LEU A 347 -25.83 -26.48 25.74
N VAL A 348 -26.40 -26.31 26.94
CA VAL A 348 -26.91 -25.02 27.43
C VAL A 348 -25.78 -24.00 27.61
N GLU A 349 -24.57 -24.41 28.00
CA GLU A 349 -23.43 -23.49 28.13
C GLU A 349 -22.73 -23.18 26.81
N ALA A 350 -22.54 -24.19 25.95
CA ALA A 350 -21.84 -24.07 24.68
C ALA A 350 -22.67 -23.29 23.64
N ALA A 351 -23.99 -23.50 23.63
CA ALA A 351 -24.91 -22.83 22.73
C ALA A 351 -26.23 -22.46 23.43
N PRO A 352 -26.26 -21.37 24.24
CA PRO A 352 -27.45 -20.98 25.01
C PRO A 352 -28.68 -20.65 24.15
N SER A 353 -28.49 -20.34 22.86
CA SER A 353 -29.57 -20.06 21.90
C SER A 353 -30.17 -21.32 21.26
N ASP A 354 -29.57 -22.50 21.45
CA ASP A 354 -30.07 -23.76 20.91
C ASP A 354 -31.12 -24.39 21.87
N PRO A 355 -32.36 -24.68 21.40
CA PRO A 355 -33.39 -25.31 22.23
C PRO A 355 -33.05 -26.74 22.71
N LEU A 356 -32.09 -27.43 22.10
CA LEU A 356 -31.83 -28.86 22.35
C LEU A 356 -31.51 -29.16 23.82
N GLY A 357 -30.60 -28.41 24.45
CA GLY A 357 -30.22 -28.63 25.85
C GLY A 357 -31.40 -28.47 26.83
N TYR A 358 -32.25 -27.48 26.58
CA TYR A 358 -33.47 -27.21 27.36
C TYR A 358 -34.50 -28.33 27.22
N LEU A 359 -34.64 -28.90 26.02
CA LEU A 359 -35.55 -30.01 25.75
C LEU A 359 -35.09 -31.30 26.42
N VAL A 360 -33.80 -31.61 26.43
CA VAL A 360 -33.26 -32.83 27.08
C VAL A 360 -33.56 -32.83 28.58
N ASN A 361 -33.37 -31.70 29.27
CA ASN A 361 -33.70 -31.55 30.69
C ASN A 361 -35.18 -31.88 30.97
N ARG A 362 -36.09 -31.35 30.14
CA ARG A 362 -37.55 -31.52 30.28
C ARG A 362 -38.00 -32.92 29.88
N ALA A 363 -37.47 -33.47 28.79
CA ALA A 363 -37.69 -34.85 28.35
C ALA A 363 -37.38 -35.83 29.48
N ARG A 364 -36.23 -35.66 30.13
CA ARG A 364 -35.81 -36.51 31.25
C ARG A 364 -36.74 -36.37 32.45
N ARG A 365 -37.03 -35.15 32.92
CA ARG A 365 -37.76 -34.93 34.19
C ARG A 365 -39.27 -35.11 34.09
N TRP A 366 -39.88 -34.82 32.94
CA TRP A 366 -41.35 -34.84 32.78
C TRP A 366 -41.89 -36.06 32.04
N PHE A 367 -41.13 -36.64 31.10
CA PHE A 367 -41.68 -37.63 30.17
C PHE A 367 -41.20 -39.06 30.41
N SER A 368 -40.13 -39.27 31.19
CA SER A 368 -39.65 -40.61 31.53
C SER A 368 -39.98 -41.01 32.97
N PRO A 369 -40.71 -42.13 33.17
CA PRO A 369 -40.99 -42.66 34.51
C PRO A 369 -39.78 -43.31 35.18
N ALA A 370 -38.72 -43.63 34.43
CA ALA A 370 -37.51 -44.28 34.93
C ALA A 370 -36.55 -43.34 35.68
N PHE A 371 -36.79 -42.02 35.63
CA PHE A 371 -35.83 -40.99 36.07
C PHE A 371 -36.36 -40.14 37.24
N LYS A 372 -37.17 -40.74 38.13
CA LYS A 372 -37.68 -40.09 39.34
C LYS A 372 -36.59 -40.02 40.42
N GLY A 373 -35.80 -38.95 40.38
CA GLY A 373 -35.08 -38.47 41.57
C GLY A 373 -36.03 -37.76 42.54
N GLU A 374 -35.58 -37.64 43.80
CA GLU A 374 -36.25 -37.13 45.02
C GLU A 374 -37.40 -36.12 44.83
N ASP A 375 -38.37 -36.19 45.74
CA ASP A 375 -39.61 -35.41 45.82
C ASP A 375 -39.42 -34.00 45.26
N GLY A 376 -39.93 -33.77 44.05
CA GLY A 376 -39.68 -32.62 43.16
C GLY A 376 -39.94 -31.23 43.74
N CYS A 377 -39.21 -30.87 44.78
CA CYS A 377 -39.39 -29.71 45.63
C CYS A 377 -38.04 -29.03 45.74
N LEU A 378 -37.94 -27.86 45.13
CA LEU A 378 -36.76 -27.02 45.26
C LEU A 378 -36.73 -26.40 46.67
N SER A 379 -35.54 -26.31 47.29
CA SER A 379 -35.40 -25.65 48.59
C SER A 379 -35.91 -24.20 48.52
N PRO A 380 -36.52 -23.67 49.60
CA PRO A 380 -37.03 -22.29 49.63
C PRO A 380 -35.96 -21.25 49.28
N GLU A 381 -34.71 -21.48 49.70
CA GLU A 381 -33.55 -20.62 49.41
C GLU A 381 -33.29 -20.46 47.91
N LYS A 382 -33.27 -21.57 47.16
CA LYS A 382 -33.06 -21.55 45.70
C LYS A 382 -34.23 -20.92 44.94
N ARG A 383 -35.46 -21.01 45.48
CA ARG A 383 -36.64 -20.33 44.92
C ARG A 383 -36.56 -18.82 45.12
N MET A 384 -36.17 -18.37 46.31
CA MET A 384 -35.94 -16.96 46.60
C MET A 384 -34.83 -16.38 45.73
N GLU A 385 -33.75 -17.13 45.51
CA GLU A 385 -32.64 -16.72 44.65
C GLU A 385 -33.09 -16.47 43.20
N VAL A 386 -33.85 -17.39 42.60
CA VAL A 386 -34.37 -17.20 41.23
C VAL A 386 -35.34 -16.01 41.17
N ALA A 387 -36.24 -15.87 42.15
CA ALA A 387 -37.18 -14.75 42.23
C ALA A 387 -36.49 -13.38 42.41
N GLN A 388 -35.40 -13.33 43.17
CA GLN A 388 -34.56 -12.13 43.30
C GLN A 388 -33.88 -11.76 41.97
N LEU A 389 -33.38 -12.75 41.22
CA LEU A 389 -32.76 -12.51 39.91
C LEU A 389 -33.75 -11.99 38.87
N VAL A 390 -35.00 -12.49 38.90
CA VAL A 390 -36.10 -11.99 38.06
C VAL A 390 -36.42 -10.53 38.42
N SER A 391 -36.51 -10.22 39.72
CA SER A 391 -36.76 -8.85 40.21
C SER A 391 -35.62 -7.89 39.84
N GLY A 392 -34.37 -8.38 39.88
CA GLY A 392 -33.17 -7.66 39.45
C GLY A 392 -32.98 -7.55 37.93
N LYS A 393 -33.90 -8.10 37.12
CA LYS A 393 -33.88 -8.07 35.64
C LYS A 393 -32.60 -8.65 35.00
N LYS A 394 -31.91 -9.58 35.67
CA LYS A 394 -30.69 -10.24 35.16
C LYS A 394 -31.03 -11.47 34.32
N TRP A 395 -31.59 -11.26 33.12
CA TRP A 395 -32.22 -12.34 32.32
C TRP A 395 -31.29 -13.51 31.97
N LYS A 396 -30.00 -13.25 31.71
CA LYS A 396 -29.00 -14.31 31.44
C LYS A 396 -28.84 -15.27 32.63
N ASP A 397 -28.69 -14.70 33.82
CA ASP A 397 -28.52 -15.48 35.05
C ASP A 397 -29.83 -16.17 35.44
N VAL A 398 -30.98 -15.52 35.21
CA VAL A 398 -32.31 -16.13 35.41
C VAL A 398 -32.44 -17.41 34.58
N LEU A 399 -32.10 -17.38 33.29
CA LEU A 399 -32.22 -18.54 32.41
C LEU A 399 -31.31 -19.68 32.87
N ARG A 400 -30.03 -19.40 33.14
CA ARG A 400 -29.05 -20.42 33.58
C ARG A 400 -29.40 -21.03 34.94
N LYS A 401 -29.76 -20.20 35.93
CA LYS A 401 -30.15 -20.69 37.26
C LYS A 401 -31.50 -21.40 37.25
N SER A 402 -32.43 -20.99 36.39
CA SER A 402 -33.71 -21.69 36.24
C SER A 402 -33.51 -23.12 35.74
N GLU A 403 -32.61 -23.34 34.79
CA GLU A 403 -32.29 -24.70 34.33
C GLU A 403 -31.62 -25.55 35.40
N SER A 404 -30.63 -24.98 36.11
CA SER A 404 -29.99 -25.67 37.24
C SER A 404 -31.00 -26.05 38.34
N ALA A 405 -31.91 -25.13 38.68
CA ALA A 405 -32.99 -25.36 39.62
C ALA A 405 -33.96 -26.45 39.13
N PHE A 406 -34.27 -26.48 37.84
CA PHE A 406 -35.16 -27.47 37.24
C PHE A 406 -34.56 -28.88 37.31
N VAL A 407 -33.28 -29.02 36.97
CA VAL A 407 -32.54 -30.29 37.05
C VAL A 407 -32.37 -30.74 38.50
N SER A 408 -32.12 -29.81 39.43
CA SER A 408 -31.90 -30.09 40.87
C SER A 408 -33.15 -30.47 41.67
N GLY A 409 -34.30 -30.66 41.02
CA GLY A 409 -35.54 -31.09 41.68
C GLY A 409 -36.71 -30.13 41.56
N GLY A 410 -36.55 -28.92 40.99
CA GLY A 410 -37.63 -27.94 40.82
C GLY A 410 -38.65 -28.24 39.71
N HIS A 411 -38.77 -29.49 39.26
CA HIS A 411 -39.54 -29.86 38.08
C HIS A 411 -41.07 -29.80 38.25
N LYS A 412 -41.59 -29.74 39.47
CA LYS A 412 -43.03 -29.51 39.75
C LYS A 412 -43.40 -28.03 39.90
N TRP A 413 -42.42 -27.14 40.06
CA TRP A 413 -42.67 -25.71 40.22
C TRP A 413 -42.78 -25.03 38.85
N LEU A 414 -44.01 -24.73 38.43
CA LEU A 414 -44.30 -24.26 37.08
C LEU A 414 -43.90 -22.78 36.86
N ASP A 415 -43.77 -21.99 37.94
CA ASP A 415 -43.30 -20.60 37.83
C ASP A 415 -41.90 -20.52 37.23
N LEU A 416 -41.07 -21.56 37.47
CA LEU A 416 -39.73 -21.67 36.90
C LEU A 416 -39.75 -21.66 35.36
N GLN A 417 -40.75 -22.28 34.76
CA GLN A 417 -40.91 -22.33 33.30
C GLN A 417 -41.32 -20.96 32.75
N ARG A 418 -42.22 -20.25 33.46
CA ARG A 418 -42.57 -18.88 33.10
C ARG A 418 -41.36 -17.95 33.20
N PHE A 419 -40.55 -18.07 34.26
CA PHE A 419 -39.33 -17.27 34.40
C PHE A 419 -38.29 -17.57 33.32
N ALA A 420 -38.10 -18.83 32.96
CA ALA A 420 -37.21 -19.23 31.87
C ALA A 420 -37.67 -18.68 30.51
N VAL A 421 -38.96 -18.76 30.21
CA VAL A 421 -39.54 -18.23 28.95
C VAL A 421 -39.48 -16.71 28.89
N GLU A 422 -39.78 -16.02 30.00
CA GLU A 422 -39.66 -14.57 30.07
C GLU A 422 -38.21 -14.11 29.90
N ALA A 423 -37.27 -14.82 30.52
CA ALA A 423 -35.85 -14.57 30.37
C ALA A 423 -35.34 -14.82 28.94
N ALA A 424 -35.84 -15.85 28.26
CA ALA A 424 -35.51 -16.13 26.86
C ALA A 424 -36.08 -15.04 25.92
N ARG A 425 -37.35 -14.67 26.07
CA ARG A 425 -38.00 -13.63 25.24
C ARG A 425 -37.33 -12.26 25.38
N ARG A 426 -36.86 -11.90 26.58
CA ARG A 426 -36.19 -10.61 26.84
C ARG A 426 -34.72 -10.57 26.39
N GLN A 427 -34.12 -11.71 26.03
CA GLN A 427 -32.73 -11.78 25.54
C GLN A 427 -32.60 -11.58 24.03
N GLY A 428 -33.71 -11.50 23.28
CA GLY A 428 -33.75 -11.16 21.86
C GLY A 428 -34.18 -12.32 20.95
N LEU A 429 -34.25 -12.05 19.64
CA LEU A 429 -34.81 -12.95 18.62
C LEU A 429 -34.11 -14.31 18.54
N ASN A 430 -32.81 -14.38 18.88
CA ASN A 430 -32.02 -15.63 18.86
C ASN A 430 -32.47 -16.66 19.90
N TYR A 431 -33.27 -16.27 20.90
CA TYR A 431 -33.78 -17.15 21.97
C TYR A 431 -35.27 -17.48 21.79
N ALA A 432 -35.90 -17.05 20.69
CA ALA A 432 -37.30 -17.32 20.41
C ALA A 432 -37.57 -18.84 20.32
N GLY A 433 -36.70 -19.58 19.61
CA GLY A 433 -36.82 -21.04 19.51
C GLY A 433 -36.71 -21.77 20.86
N VAL A 434 -35.90 -21.25 21.79
CA VAL A 434 -35.81 -21.76 23.17
C VAL A 434 -37.11 -21.51 23.94
N ALA A 435 -37.66 -20.29 23.85
CA ALA A 435 -38.92 -19.95 24.50
C ALA A 435 -40.07 -20.83 24.01
N ASP A 436 -40.18 -21.06 22.70
CA ASP A 436 -41.22 -21.87 22.08
C ASP A 436 -41.06 -23.36 22.47
N ALA A 437 -39.84 -23.88 22.43
CA ALA A 437 -39.54 -25.25 22.86
C ALA A 437 -39.92 -25.50 24.33
N ILE A 438 -39.67 -24.53 25.22
CA ILE A 438 -40.07 -24.63 26.64
C ILE A 438 -41.60 -24.58 26.78
N CYS A 439 -42.28 -23.70 26.05
CA CYS A 439 -43.74 -23.62 26.05
C CYS A 439 -44.37 -24.95 25.57
N ASP A 440 -43.80 -25.54 24.53
CA ASP A 440 -44.26 -26.78 23.91
C ASP A 440 -44.09 -28.00 24.82
N ALA A 441 -42.93 -28.10 25.47
CA ALA A 441 -42.66 -29.14 26.46
C ALA A 441 -43.60 -29.00 27.67
N THR A 442 -43.85 -27.78 28.14
CA THR A 442 -44.75 -27.49 29.27
C THR A 442 -46.19 -27.85 28.93
N SER A 443 -46.66 -27.46 27.73
CA SER A 443 -48.00 -27.82 27.23
C SER A 443 -48.18 -29.34 27.13
N SER A 444 -47.16 -30.04 26.60
CA SER A 444 -47.18 -31.50 26.46
C SER A 444 -47.18 -32.23 27.81
N PHE A 445 -46.52 -31.66 28.83
CA PHE A 445 -46.58 -32.17 30.20
C PHE A 445 -47.96 -31.98 30.83
N LEU A 446 -48.56 -30.80 30.67
CA LEU A 446 -49.88 -30.49 31.22
C LEU A 446 -51.01 -31.31 30.59
N LYS A 447 -50.89 -31.71 29.31
CA LYS A 447 -51.82 -32.67 28.68
C LYS A 447 -51.82 -34.04 29.36
N LYS A 448 -50.68 -34.47 29.92
CA LYS A 448 -50.55 -35.76 30.61
C LYS A 448 -50.97 -35.67 32.07
N LYS A 449 -50.86 -34.50 32.69
CA LYS A 449 -51.18 -34.27 34.10
C LYS A 449 -51.87 -32.92 34.29
N GLU A 450 -53.20 -32.93 34.14
CA GLU A 450 -54.00 -31.70 34.17
C GLU A 450 -54.12 -31.07 35.56
N ASN A 451 -53.95 -31.85 36.63
CA ASN A 451 -54.13 -31.39 38.01
C ASN A 451 -52.92 -30.66 38.62
N VAL A 452 -51.74 -30.69 37.98
CA VAL A 452 -50.49 -30.14 38.53
C VAL A 452 -50.53 -28.64 38.83
N PRO A 453 -51.18 -27.77 38.02
CA PRO A 453 -51.26 -26.34 38.33
C PRO A 453 -52.04 -26.00 39.61
N ASP A 454 -52.89 -26.91 40.08
CA ASP A 454 -53.71 -26.74 41.29
C ASP A 454 -53.16 -27.50 42.51
N GLU A 455 -52.06 -28.24 42.33
CA GLU A 455 -51.36 -28.93 43.43
C GLU A 455 -50.57 -27.94 44.30
N GLN A 456 -50.51 -28.24 45.60
CA GLN A 456 -49.61 -27.58 46.55
C GLN A 456 -48.36 -28.43 46.74
N LEU A 457 -47.20 -27.78 46.75
CA LEU A 457 -45.93 -28.41 47.10
C LEU A 457 -45.93 -28.77 48.62
N PRO A 458 -45.04 -29.68 49.08
CA PRO A 458 -44.97 -30.11 50.48
C PRO A 458 -44.74 -28.99 51.51
N ASP A 459 -44.30 -27.83 51.06
CA ASP A 459 -44.08 -26.62 51.85
C ASP A 459 -45.26 -25.62 51.76
N LEU A 460 -46.43 -26.06 51.28
CA LEU A 460 -47.65 -25.28 51.06
C LEU A 460 -47.54 -24.17 50.00
N THR A 461 -46.43 -24.11 49.25
CA THR A 461 -46.31 -23.19 48.11
C THR A 461 -47.15 -23.70 46.94
N PRO A 462 -47.97 -22.86 46.27
CA PRO A 462 -48.69 -23.29 45.08
C PRO A 462 -47.71 -23.66 43.95
N ALA A 463 -47.98 -24.75 43.23
CA ALA A 463 -47.14 -25.18 42.11
C ALA A 463 -47.11 -24.15 40.95
N ALA A 464 -48.16 -23.34 40.81
CA ALA A 464 -48.25 -22.21 39.89
C ALA A 464 -48.85 -20.98 40.58
N SER A 465 -48.17 -19.84 40.50
CA SER A 465 -48.71 -18.53 40.90
C SER A 465 -49.89 -18.13 40.01
N PRO A 466 -50.76 -17.19 40.45
CA PRO A 466 -51.86 -16.69 39.62
C PRO A 466 -51.43 -16.22 38.23
N GLU A 467 -50.30 -15.52 38.14
CA GLU A 467 -49.70 -15.04 36.89
C GLU A 467 -49.21 -16.21 36.01
N THR A 468 -48.71 -17.28 36.63
CA THR A 468 -48.32 -18.51 35.92
C THR A 468 -49.55 -19.25 35.41
N LYS A 469 -50.66 -19.30 36.16
CA LYS A 469 -51.92 -19.90 35.68
C LYS A 469 -52.47 -19.17 34.46
N GLU A 470 -52.43 -17.83 34.45
CA GLU A 470 -52.81 -17.02 33.29
C GLU A 470 -51.91 -17.28 32.07
N TRP A 471 -50.59 -17.31 32.29
CA TRP A 471 -49.61 -17.65 31.25
C TRP A 471 -49.84 -19.05 30.65
N LEU A 472 -50.17 -20.05 31.49
CA LEU A 472 -50.49 -21.42 31.06
C LEU A 472 -51.77 -21.49 30.22
N LEU A 473 -52.79 -20.68 30.55
CA LEU A 473 -54.00 -20.55 29.73
C LEU A 473 -53.67 -19.94 28.35
N GLY A 474 -52.80 -18.93 28.31
CA GLY A 474 -52.29 -18.33 27.07
C GLY A 474 -51.54 -19.31 26.16
N ILE A 475 -50.77 -20.24 26.73
CA ILE A 475 -50.09 -21.31 25.96
C ILE A 475 -51.11 -22.31 25.38
N LYS A 476 -52.17 -22.63 26.13
CA LYS A 476 -53.24 -23.53 25.67
C LYS A 476 -54.06 -22.89 24.55
N SER A 477 -54.35 -21.59 24.62
CA SER A 477 -55.12 -20.87 23.60
C SER A 477 -54.33 -20.58 22.32
N ALA A 478 -53.04 -20.22 22.42
CA ALA A 478 -52.19 -19.93 21.26
C ALA A 478 -51.98 -21.12 20.29
N ARG A 479 -52.26 -22.36 20.73
CA ARG A 479 -52.20 -23.58 19.89
C ARG A 479 -53.54 -23.97 19.25
N LEU A 480 -54.66 -23.36 19.64
CA LEU A 480 -55.97 -23.64 19.05
C LEU A 480 -56.18 -22.91 17.71
N GLU A 481 -55.32 -21.95 17.38
CA GLU A 481 -55.19 -21.35 16.05
C GLU A 481 -54.02 -22.02 15.31
N PRO A 482 -54.25 -22.99 14.39
CA PRO A 482 -53.18 -23.46 13.53
C PRO A 482 -52.84 -22.36 12.54
N ASN A 483 -51.77 -21.61 12.82
CA ASN A 483 -51.24 -20.56 11.95
C ASN A 483 -50.76 -21.19 10.62
N GLN A 484 -51.64 -21.21 9.62
CA GLN A 484 -51.26 -21.16 8.22
C GLN A 484 -50.63 -19.78 7.98
N ASP A 485 -49.56 -19.75 7.18
CA ASP A 485 -48.82 -18.56 6.74
C ASP A 485 -47.86 -17.91 7.75
N ALA A 486 -46.65 -18.48 7.84
CA ALA A 486 -45.45 -17.68 8.07
C ALA A 486 -44.66 -17.61 6.74
N PRO A 487 -44.49 -16.42 6.13
CA PRO A 487 -43.74 -16.29 4.88
C PRO A 487 -42.25 -16.52 5.15
N VAL A 488 -41.63 -17.33 4.29
CA VAL A 488 -40.19 -17.51 4.20
C VAL A 488 -39.58 -16.17 3.78
N ALA A 489 -38.81 -15.53 4.65
CA ALA A 489 -38.09 -14.30 4.34
C ALA A 489 -37.05 -14.55 3.25
N SER A 490 -37.26 -13.96 2.07
CA SER A 490 -36.33 -13.93 0.94
C SER A 490 -35.29 -12.83 1.16
N GLY A 491 -34.01 -13.12 0.95
CA GLY A 491 -32.88 -12.18 1.07
C GLY A 491 -32.90 -10.97 0.11
N THR A 492 -33.90 -10.87 -0.78
CA THR A 492 -34.11 -9.72 -1.67
C THR A 492 -34.49 -8.43 -0.93
N ASP A 493 -35.16 -8.53 0.22
CA ASP A 493 -35.67 -7.34 0.91
C ASP A 493 -34.54 -6.49 1.53
N SER A 494 -33.43 -7.11 1.96
CA SER A 494 -32.29 -6.38 2.53
C SER A 494 -31.54 -5.55 1.48
N PHE A 495 -31.46 -6.06 0.25
CA PHE A 495 -30.72 -5.41 -0.83
C PHE A 495 -31.44 -4.14 -1.28
N THR A 496 -32.74 -4.25 -1.55
CA THR A 496 -33.58 -3.13 -1.96
C THR A 496 -33.70 -2.05 -0.88
N GLN A 497 -33.70 -2.43 0.40
CA GLN A 497 -33.74 -1.48 1.52
C GLN A 497 -32.49 -0.59 1.57
N GLU A 498 -31.29 -1.15 1.44
CA GLU A 498 -30.05 -0.36 1.51
C GLU A 498 -29.85 0.53 0.27
N VAL A 499 -30.26 0.08 -0.91
CA VAL A 499 -30.28 0.93 -2.12
C VAL A 499 -31.25 2.11 -1.93
N ASN A 500 -32.44 1.87 -1.38
CA ASN A 500 -33.41 2.93 -1.10
C ASN A 500 -32.88 3.92 -0.07
N ARG A 501 -32.22 3.43 0.98
CA ARG A 501 -31.56 4.28 1.99
C ARG A 501 -30.49 5.18 1.37
N ALA A 502 -29.65 4.65 0.48
CA ALA A 502 -28.66 5.45 -0.23
C ALA A 502 -29.33 6.53 -1.11
N ARG A 503 -30.41 6.20 -1.82
CA ARG A 503 -31.18 7.18 -2.62
C ARG A 503 -31.85 8.24 -1.75
N GLU A 504 -32.36 7.89 -0.57
CA GLU A 504 -32.92 8.87 0.37
C GLU A 504 -31.87 9.87 0.88
N VAL A 505 -30.65 9.40 1.17
CA VAL A 505 -29.53 10.25 1.60
C VAL A 505 -29.11 11.17 0.45
N ALA A 506 -29.04 10.65 -0.78
CA ALA A 506 -28.75 11.44 -1.96
C ALA A 506 -29.83 12.52 -2.23
N ASN A 507 -31.12 12.18 -2.05
CA ASN A 507 -32.23 13.14 -2.15
C ASN A 507 -32.18 14.26 -1.10
N LYS A 508 -31.56 14.00 0.06
CA LYS A 508 -31.31 15.02 1.10
C LYS A 508 -30.12 15.93 0.78
N GLY A 509 -29.43 15.70 -0.34
CA GLY A 509 -28.31 16.52 -0.83
C GLY A 509 -26.92 15.98 -0.47
N ASP A 510 -26.82 14.86 0.26
CA ASP A 510 -25.54 14.23 0.60
C ASP A 510 -25.19 13.09 -0.38
N LEU A 511 -24.58 13.46 -1.50
CA LEU A 511 -24.17 12.50 -2.54
C LEU A 511 -22.98 11.64 -2.10
N SER A 512 -22.07 12.21 -1.30
CA SER A 512 -20.88 11.50 -0.81
C SER A 512 -21.25 10.42 0.21
N GLY A 513 -22.15 10.75 1.15
CA GLY A 513 -22.69 9.80 2.11
C GLY A 513 -23.45 8.65 1.44
N ALA A 514 -24.21 8.93 0.39
CA ALA A 514 -24.94 7.92 -0.36
C ALA A 514 -24.01 6.92 -1.09
N VAL A 515 -22.96 7.41 -1.77
CA VAL A 515 -21.96 6.55 -2.41
C VAL A 515 -21.21 5.71 -1.37
N ARG A 516 -20.86 6.30 -0.22
CA ARG A 516 -20.16 5.60 0.87
C ARG A 516 -20.97 4.43 1.43
N ILE A 517 -22.29 4.57 1.59
CA ILE A 517 -23.17 3.48 2.06
C ILE A 517 -23.09 2.29 1.09
N LEU A 518 -23.20 2.54 -0.21
CA LEU A 518 -23.15 1.48 -1.23
C LEU A 518 -21.75 0.86 -1.37
N ASP A 519 -20.68 1.66 -1.28
CA ASP A 519 -19.30 1.15 -1.33
C ASP A 519 -18.98 0.26 -0.11
N GLU A 520 -19.49 0.61 1.07
CA GLU A 520 -19.34 -0.21 2.27
C GLU A 520 -20.03 -1.58 2.10
N GLN A 521 -21.20 -1.63 1.47
CA GLN A 521 -21.87 -2.89 1.13
C GLN A 521 -21.13 -3.68 0.05
N ALA A 522 -20.57 -2.99 -0.96
CA ALA A 522 -19.73 -3.63 -1.97
C ALA A 522 -18.48 -4.30 -1.36
N ARG A 523 -17.90 -3.75 -0.29
CA ARG A 523 -16.77 -4.38 0.42
C ARG A 523 -17.18 -5.57 1.29
N LYS A 524 -18.38 -5.53 1.86
CA LYS A 524 -18.93 -6.59 2.73
C LYS A 524 -19.54 -7.76 1.96
N ALA A 525 -19.81 -7.59 0.66
CA ALA A 525 -20.44 -8.61 -0.16
C ALA A 525 -19.61 -9.90 -0.25
N GLY A 526 -20.29 -11.03 -0.04
CA GLY A 526 -19.67 -12.35 0.07
C GLY A 526 -19.43 -13.02 -1.29
N SER A 527 -20.09 -12.54 -2.35
CA SER A 527 -19.96 -13.08 -3.71
C SER A 527 -19.53 -12.04 -4.74
N GLY A 528 -18.87 -12.49 -5.82
CA GLY A 528 -18.52 -11.64 -6.95
C GLY A 528 -19.75 -11.00 -7.62
N ARG A 529 -20.84 -11.76 -7.74
CA ARG A 529 -22.13 -11.29 -8.26
C ARG A 529 -22.74 -10.17 -7.41
N GLU A 530 -22.75 -10.31 -6.09
CA GLU A 530 -23.24 -9.23 -5.20
C GLU A 530 -22.39 -7.97 -5.32
N ARG A 531 -21.05 -8.11 -5.34
CA ARG A 531 -20.14 -6.96 -5.55
C ARG A 531 -20.41 -6.25 -6.87
N PHE A 532 -20.63 -7.01 -7.94
CA PHE A 532 -20.96 -6.48 -9.26
C PHE A 532 -22.25 -5.65 -9.22
N ILE A 533 -23.32 -6.16 -8.61
CA ILE A 533 -24.61 -5.45 -8.53
C ILE A 533 -24.48 -4.19 -7.64
N TRP A 534 -23.72 -4.23 -6.53
CA TRP A 534 -23.48 -3.03 -5.72
C TRP A 534 -22.73 -1.94 -6.48
N ARG A 535 -21.70 -2.29 -7.24
CA ARG A 535 -20.96 -1.34 -8.11
C ARG A 535 -21.86 -0.77 -9.21
N LEU A 536 -22.76 -1.58 -9.78
CA LEU A 536 -23.76 -1.09 -10.72
C LEU A 536 -24.69 -0.05 -10.09
N HIS A 537 -25.14 -0.26 -8.85
CA HIS A 537 -25.96 0.75 -8.16
C HIS A 537 -25.21 2.04 -7.84
N ILE A 538 -23.92 1.98 -7.56
CA ILE A 538 -23.07 3.18 -7.42
C ILE A 538 -23.04 3.96 -8.74
N ALA A 539 -22.84 3.26 -9.86
CA ALA A 539 -22.83 3.88 -11.19
C ALA A 539 -24.19 4.50 -11.54
N GLU A 540 -25.29 3.79 -11.29
CA GLU A 540 -26.67 4.29 -11.47
C GLU A 540 -26.90 5.57 -10.65
N LEU A 541 -26.53 5.56 -9.37
CA LEU A 541 -26.68 6.72 -8.49
C LEU A 541 -25.88 7.92 -9.02
N CYS A 542 -24.62 7.71 -9.39
CA CYS A 542 -23.77 8.78 -9.92
C CYS A 542 -24.33 9.36 -11.23
N VAL A 543 -24.87 8.52 -12.13
CA VAL A 543 -25.50 8.99 -13.37
C VAL A 543 -26.81 9.73 -13.07
N ASP A 544 -27.65 9.24 -12.16
CA ASP A 544 -28.92 9.85 -11.77
C ASP A 544 -28.74 11.29 -11.23
N TYR A 545 -27.76 11.50 -10.34
CA TYR A 545 -27.46 12.80 -9.73
C TYR A 545 -26.43 13.64 -10.51
N ASN A 546 -26.27 13.38 -11.80
CA ASN A 546 -25.47 14.19 -12.74
C ASN A 546 -23.94 14.21 -12.44
N LEU A 547 -23.43 13.17 -11.78
CA LEU A 547 -22.01 12.92 -11.51
C LEU A 547 -21.40 11.96 -12.56
N ALA A 548 -21.75 12.16 -13.83
CA ALA A 548 -21.40 11.24 -14.92
C ALA A 548 -19.87 11.07 -15.11
N ARG A 549 -19.07 12.11 -14.81
CA ARG A 549 -17.59 12.04 -14.87
C ARG A 549 -17.01 11.00 -13.92
N ILE A 550 -17.64 10.79 -12.76
CA ILE A 550 -17.20 9.82 -11.75
C ILE A 550 -17.72 8.42 -12.11
N ALA A 551 -18.90 8.32 -12.72
CA ALA A 551 -19.51 7.05 -13.06
C ALA A 551 -18.79 6.31 -14.20
N ILE A 552 -18.29 7.03 -15.22
CA ILE A 552 -17.76 6.42 -16.45
C ILE A 552 -16.64 5.39 -16.23
N PRO A 553 -15.59 5.67 -15.43
CA PRO A 553 -14.55 4.66 -15.16
C PRO A 553 -15.12 3.39 -14.51
N GLY A 554 -16.07 3.55 -13.59
CA GLY A 554 -16.75 2.43 -12.94
C GLY A 554 -17.63 1.63 -13.91
N ILE A 555 -18.27 2.29 -14.87
CA ILE A 555 -19.05 1.63 -15.92
C ILE A 555 -18.13 0.86 -16.88
N GLU A 556 -17.01 1.44 -17.30
CA GLU A 556 -16.05 0.74 -18.17
C GLU A 556 -15.44 -0.49 -17.48
N GLU A 557 -15.24 -0.44 -16.16
CA GLU A 557 -14.84 -1.61 -15.36
C GLU A 557 -15.92 -2.70 -15.34
N LEU A 558 -17.19 -2.31 -15.16
CA LEU A 558 -18.33 -3.24 -15.20
C LEU A 558 -18.45 -3.91 -16.57
N VAL A 559 -18.27 -3.17 -17.67
CA VAL A 559 -18.25 -3.72 -19.03
C VAL A 559 -17.10 -4.71 -19.21
N ARG A 560 -15.88 -4.37 -18.75
CA ARG A 560 -14.73 -5.28 -18.80
C ARG A 560 -14.97 -6.57 -18.00
N THR A 561 -15.70 -6.48 -16.88
CA THR A 561 -16.08 -7.67 -16.09
C THR A 561 -17.08 -8.53 -16.85
N VAL A 562 -18.07 -7.93 -17.51
CA VAL A 562 -19.05 -8.65 -18.35
C VAL A 562 -18.37 -9.41 -19.47
N ASP A 563 -17.42 -8.78 -20.16
CA ASP A 563 -16.70 -9.40 -21.28
C ASP A 563 -15.68 -10.45 -20.78
N GLY A 564 -14.99 -10.19 -19.66
CA GLY A 564 -13.94 -11.06 -19.14
C GLY A 564 -14.43 -12.33 -18.44
N GLU A 565 -15.59 -12.29 -17.78
CA GLU A 565 -16.21 -13.45 -17.11
C GLU A 565 -17.32 -14.09 -17.96
N GLU A 566 -17.46 -13.69 -19.23
CA GLU A 566 -18.47 -14.19 -20.18
C GLU A 566 -19.90 -14.18 -19.60
N LEU A 567 -20.23 -13.15 -18.80
CA LEU A 567 -21.52 -13.04 -18.09
C LEU A 567 -22.73 -13.05 -19.05
N ALA A 568 -22.50 -12.74 -20.33
CA ALA A 568 -23.51 -12.80 -21.38
C ALA A 568 -24.11 -14.20 -21.60
N GLU A 569 -23.40 -15.28 -21.25
CA GLU A 569 -23.86 -16.65 -21.48
C GLU A 569 -24.79 -17.19 -20.40
N TRP A 570 -24.67 -16.72 -19.16
CA TRP A 570 -25.31 -17.36 -18.01
C TRP A 570 -26.04 -16.41 -17.03
N GLU A 571 -25.78 -15.10 -17.08
CA GLU A 571 -26.43 -14.13 -16.20
C GLU A 571 -27.74 -13.57 -16.79
N ASP A 572 -28.57 -12.96 -15.94
CA ASP A 572 -29.83 -12.37 -16.36
C ASP A 572 -29.64 -11.22 -17.38
N ARG A 573 -30.31 -11.33 -18.53
CA ARG A 573 -30.29 -10.34 -19.61
C ARG A 573 -30.75 -8.97 -19.15
N GLN A 574 -31.67 -8.89 -18.18
CA GLN A 574 -32.12 -7.61 -17.63
C GLN A 574 -31.03 -6.92 -16.81
N LEU A 575 -30.17 -7.68 -16.12
CA LEU A 575 -29.05 -7.12 -15.37
C LEU A 575 -27.99 -6.55 -16.34
N LEU A 576 -27.68 -7.29 -17.40
CA LEU A 576 -26.75 -6.84 -18.43
C LEU A 576 -27.26 -5.59 -19.16
N SER A 577 -28.56 -5.57 -19.51
CA SER A 577 -29.15 -4.40 -20.17
C SER A 577 -29.07 -3.14 -19.30
N ARG A 578 -29.17 -3.27 -17.97
CA ARG A 578 -28.99 -2.15 -17.04
C ARG A 578 -27.59 -1.56 -17.09
N VAL A 579 -26.53 -2.38 -17.11
CA VAL A 579 -25.14 -1.91 -17.21
C VAL A 579 -24.95 -1.04 -18.46
N TYR A 580 -25.40 -1.54 -19.62
CA TYR A 580 -25.24 -0.80 -20.87
C TYR A 580 -26.12 0.45 -20.94
N ARG A 581 -27.34 0.41 -20.36
CA ARG A 581 -28.21 1.59 -20.22
C ARG A 581 -27.55 2.71 -19.40
N VAL A 582 -26.94 2.36 -18.28
CA VAL A 582 -26.24 3.31 -17.41
C VAL A 582 -25.03 3.91 -18.13
N GLY A 583 -24.31 3.10 -18.91
CA GLY A 583 -23.25 3.59 -19.80
C GLY A 583 -23.75 4.57 -20.84
N HIS A 584 -24.76 4.20 -21.61
CA HIS A 584 -25.37 5.06 -22.63
C HIS A 584 -25.83 6.40 -22.02
N GLN A 585 -26.54 6.36 -20.90
CA GLN A 585 -26.99 7.57 -20.19
C GLN A 585 -25.82 8.38 -19.62
N GLY A 586 -24.78 7.74 -19.09
CA GLY A 586 -23.60 8.39 -18.53
C GLY A 586 -22.84 9.20 -19.57
N TYR A 587 -22.57 8.63 -20.75
CA TYR A 587 -21.90 9.35 -21.84
C TYR A 587 -22.75 10.50 -22.39
N LEU A 588 -24.07 10.30 -22.53
CA LEU A 588 -24.98 11.36 -22.96
C LEU A 588 -25.07 12.51 -21.95
N LYS A 589 -25.09 12.22 -20.63
CA LYS A 589 -25.12 13.25 -19.58
C LYS A 589 -23.78 13.99 -19.44
N LEU A 590 -22.64 13.32 -19.65
CA LEU A 590 -21.33 13.97 -19.52
C LEU A 590 -21.06 14.95 -20.67
N TYR A 591 -21.24 14.52 -21.92
CA TYR A 591 -20.85 15.30 -23.09
C TYR A 591 -22.03 16.07 -23.72
N GLY A 592 -23.26 15.67 -23.44
CA GLY A 592 -24.47 16.16 -24.11
C GLY A 592 -24.76 15.42 -25.42
N PRO A 593 -26.01 15.43 -25.91
CA PRO A 593 -26.45 14.57 -27.03
C PRO A 593 -25.71 14.79 -28.35
N GLN A 594 -25.15 15.98 -28.58
CA GLN A 594 -24.50 16.34 -29.85
C GLN A 594 -22.98 16.21 -29.82
N LYS A 595 -22.36 16.07 -28.63
CA LYS A 595 -20.90 16.06 -28.46
C LYS A 595 -20.37 14.76 -27.84
N ALA A 596 -21.25 13.82 -27.53
CA ALA A 596 -20.85 12.51 -27.04
C ALA A 596 -20.10 11.73 -28.14
N PRO A 597 -19.03 10.99 -27.80
CA PRO A 597 -18.32 10.17 -28.77
C PRO A 597 -19.26 9.13 -29.41
N ALA A 598 -19.45 9.22 -30.73
CA ALA A 598 -20.41 8.38 -31.45
C ALA A 598 -20.06 6.89 -31.33
N ASP A 599 -18.78 6.55 -31.39
CA ASP A 599 -18.25 5.19 -31.21
C ASP A 599 -18.69 4.56 -29.87
N LYS A 600 -18.61 5.31 -28.77
CA LYS A 600 -19.00 4.82 -27.44
C LYS A 600 -20.52 4.77 -27.29
N VAL A 601 -21.24 5.79 -27.77
CA VAL A 601 -22.70 5.83 -27.69
C VAL A 601 -23.32 4.69 -28.51
N ASP A 602 -22.84 4.47 -29.73
CA ASP A 602 -23.28 3.39 -30.61
C ASP A 602 -22.94 2.02 -30.01
N PHE A 603 -21.75 1.85 -29.42
CA PHE A 603 -21.39 0.63 -28.70
C PHE A 603 -22.40 0.27 -27.61
N PHE A 604 -22.75 1.22 -26.73
CA PHE A 604 -23.73 0.96 -25.68
C PHE A 604 -25.14 0.75 -26.26
N HIS A 605 -25.51 1.52 -27.28
CA HIS A 605 -26.80 1.39 -27.96
C HIS A 605 -27.00 0.00 -28.58
N ASP A 606 -26.02 -0.50 -29.31
CA ASP A 606 -26.07 -1.81 -29.97
C ASP A 606 -26.17 -2.95 -28.96
N ARG A 607 -25.43 -2.85 -27.84
CA ARG A 607 -25.51 -3.82 -26.75
C ARG A 607 -26.86 -3.78 -26.03
N ILE A 608 -27.46 -2.60 -25.85
CA ILE A 608 -28.83 -2.51 -25.31
C ILE A 608 -29.81 -3.17 -26.28
N CYS A 609 -29.71 -2.93 -27.59
CA CYS A 609 -30.57 -3.58 -28.59
C CYS A 609 -30.45 -5.11 -28.57
N LEU A 610 -29.27 -5.65 -28.26
CA LEU A 610 -29.03 -7.09 -28.15
C LEU A 610 -29.74 -7.72 -26.94
N TYR A 611 -29.66 -7.07 -25.78
CA TYR A 611 -30.15 -7.63 -24.51
C TYR A 611 -31.59 -7.21 -24.15
N ASP A 612 -32.03 -6.03 -24.59
CA ASP A 612 -33.37 -5.49 -24.36
C ASP A 612 -33.84 -4.65 -25.57
N PRO A 613 -34.26 -5.32 -26.66
CA PRO A 613 -34.72 -4.64 -27.88
C PRO A 613 -36.01 -3.83 -27.68
N GLU A 614 -36.79 -4.10 -26.62
CA GLU A 614 -38.02 -3.36 -26.33
C GLU A 614 -37.74 -1.92 -25.86
N PHE A 615 -36.54 -1.64 -25.36
CA PHE A 615 -36.18 -0.33 -24.81
C PHE A 615 -36.33 0.82 -25.82
N PHE A 616 -35.98 0.59 -27.08
CA PHE A 616 -36.01 1.60 -28.15
C PHE A 616 -37.25 1.50 -29.04
N VAL A 617 -38.11 0.49 -28.84
CA VAL A 617 -39.36 0.37 -29.56
C VAL A 617 -40.38 1.32 -28.93
N PRO A 618 -40.88 2.34 -29.66
CA PRO A 618 -41.88 3.24 -29.11
C PRO A 618 -43.15 2.45 -28.78
N LYS A 619 -43.52 2.41 -27.50
CA LYS A 619 -44.81 1.84 -27.07
C LYS A 619 -45.92 2.68 -27.72
N LYS A 620 -46.69 2.08 -28.63
CA LYS A 620 -47.92 2.69 -29.13
C LYS A 620 -48.79 3.02 -27.91
N LYS A 621 -49.11 4.30 -27.74
CA LYS A 621 -50.05 4.78 -26.72
C LYS A 621 -51.45 4.22 -26.98
#